data_AF-A0A2P6WET0-F1
#
_entry.id   AF-A0A2P6WET0-F1
#
_cell.length_a   1.000
_cell.length_b   1.000
_cell.length_c   1.000
_cell.angle_alpha   90.00
_cell.angle_beta   90.00
_cell.angle_gamma   90.00
#
_symmetry.space_group_name_H-M   'P 1'
#
loop_
_entity.id
_entity.type
_entity.pdbx_description
1 polymer ?
#
loop_
_entity_poly.entity_id
_entity_poly.type
_entity_poly.pdbx_seq_one_letter_code
_entity_poly.pdbx_strand_id
1 'polypeptide(L)'
;MTTNIIRGHLIEYTIQQCLLWGMPLRDNSPSGFYWNAGNRTWESGFVNNLYVAGRRILLVPKSAVSYCKRYAPDKFHRHFLLTFLQNEHLRLGTNLVQTRVKRGKVVRRFVTKRSLVERGGAAFDKDYLATFTLAHPEVFADFREAARTKETSIPIEAFLAEDVQSICQHLEQKLIATATGSDGATTYHRLVVGILDFLLYPQLTKPVIEQEIHEGRKRIDVIFDNGATEGFFATVANQARIPCPWVFVECKNYADDVRNPEIDQLSGRFSMNRGQLGLLLCRKVKDMGLLQERCRDTFRDGRGLIVPLVDDDLIAGLKARAEGVELPLDARFNEIYRSIGLN
;
A
#
# COMPACT_ATOMS: atom_id res chain seq x y z
N MET A 1 -16.26 1.86 -14.37
CA MET A 1 -16.29 0.38 -14.34
C MET A 1 -15.40 -0.17 -13.22
N THR A 2 -14.13 0.22 -13.14
CA THR A 2 -13.17 -0.21 -12.09
C THR A 2 -13.73 -0.07 -10.67
N THR A 3 -14.31 1.08 -10.33
CA THR A 3 -14.88 1.31 -8.99
C THR A 3 -15.97 0.32 -8.61
N ASN A 4 -16.79 -0.16 -9.56
CA ASN A 4 -17.82 -1.17 -9.28
C ASN A 4 -17.19 -2.56 -9.08
N ILE A 5 -16.12 -2.86 -9.83
CA ILE A 5 -15.38 -4.13 -9.70
C ILE A 5 -14.75 -4.23 -8.31
N ILE A 6 -14.07 -3.18 -7.85
CA ILE A 6 -13.40 -3.18 -6.53
C ILE A 6 -14.28 -2.66 -5.39
N ARG A 7 -15.57 -2.37 -5.63
CA ARG A 7 -16.44 -1.72 -4.65
C ARG A 7 -16.54 -2.49 -3.35
N GLY A 8 -16.65 -3.82 -3.41
CA GLY A 8 -16.68 -4.68 -2.22
C GLY A 8 -15.46 -4.46 -1.32
N HIS A 9 -14.27 -4.48 -1.92
CA HIS A 9 -13.02 -4.22 -1.21
C HIS A 9 -12.93 -2.79 -0.65
N LEU A 10 -13.45 -1.79 -1.37
CA LEU A 10 -13.48 -0.41 -0.87
C LEU A 10 -14.46 -0.23 0.30
N ILE A 11 -15.60 -0.95 0.28
CA ILE A 11 -16.54 -0.97 1.40
C ILE A 11 -15.85 -1.56 2.63
N GLU A 12 -15.24 -2.74 2.48
CA GLU A 12 -14.52 -3.41 3.58
C GLU A 12 -13.42 -2.52 4.14
N TYR A 13 -12.59 -1.93 3.27
CA TYR A 13 -11.56 -0.98 3.67
C TYR A 13 -12.15 0.23 4.41
N THR A 14 -13.24 0.80 3.91
CA THR A 14 -13.93 1.93 4.55
C THR A 14 -14.38 1.57 5.97
N ILE A 15 -15.03 0.41 6.14
CA ILE A 15 -15.47 -0.08 7.45
C ILE A 15 -14.27 -0.24 8.39
N GLN A 16 -13.20 -0.90 7.95
CA GLN A 16 -11.98 -1.11 8.74
C GLN A 16 -11.37 0.21 9.20
N GLN A 17 -11.24 1.19 8.29
CA GLN A 17 -10.69 2.51 8.65
C GLN A 17 -11.63 3.28 9.59
N CYS A 18 -12.94 3.21 9.39
CA CYS A 18 -13.88 3.86 10.31
C CYS A 18 -13.80 3.23 11.71
N LEU A 19 -13.69 1.91 11.83
CA LEU A 19 -13.51 1.23 13.11
C LEU A 19 -12.18 1.61 13.78
N LEU A 20 -11.09 1.65 13.03
CA LEU A 20 -9.76 2.07 13.50
C LEU A 20 -9.81 3.47 14.12
N TRP A 21 -10.42 4.42 13.43
CA TRP A 21 -10.45 5.84 13.82
C TRP A 21 -11.66 6.22 14.67
N GLY A 22 -12.55 5.28 14.99
CA GLY A 22 -13.77 5.54 15.76
C GLY A 22 -14.78 6.44 15.03
N MET A 23 -14.81 6.39 13.69
CA MET A 23 -15.78 7.11 12.88
C MET A 23 -17.13 6.36 12.87
N PRO A 24 -18.26 7.07 13.02
CA PRO A 24 -19.57 6.43 13.04
C PRO A 24 -19.93 5.86 11.66
N LEU A 25 -20.44 4.63 11.66
CA LEU A 25 -21.01 3.97 10.49
C LEU A 25 -22.53 3.96 10.61
N ARG A 26 -23.21 4.05 9.46
CA ARG A 26 -24.66 3.81 9.37
C ARG A 26 -24.90 2.36 8.99
N ASP A 27 -25.64 1.66 9.84
CA ASP A 27 -26.01 0.27 9.60
C ASP A 27 -27.03 0.13 8.47
N ASN A 28 -27.10 -1.08 7.91
CA ASN A 28 -28.12 -1.51 6.96
C ASN A 28 -28.32 -0.55 5.77
N SER A 29 -27.21 -0.08 5.19
CA SER A 29 -27.23 0.83 4.04
C SER A 29 -26.92 0.09 2.74
N PRO A 30 -27.55 0.43 1.59
CA PRO A 30 -27.30 -0.27 0.34
C PRO A 30 -25.83 -0.25 -0.09
N SER A 31 -25.26 -1.43 -0.35
CA SER A 31 -23.88 -1.58 -0.84
C SER A 31 -23.72 -1.03 -2.26
N GLY A 32 -24.81 -0.96 -3.03
CA GLY A 32 -24.75 -0.84 -4.49
C GLY A 32 -24.16 -2.11 -5.13
N PHE A 33 -24.21 -2.20 -6.46
CA PHE A 33 -23.66 -3.36 -7.17
C PHE A 33 -22.14 -3.44 -7.06
N TYR A 34 -21.60 -4.59 -6.68
CA TYR A 34 -20.17 -4.88 -6.68
C TYR A 34 -19.92 -6.24 -7.34
N TRP A 35 -18.70 -6.44 -7.84
CA TRP A 35 -18.31 -7.70 -8.47
C TRP A 35 -17.84 -8.71 -7.41
N ASN A 36 -18.40 -9.92 -7.43
CA ASN A 36 -17.90 -11.05 -6.66
C ASN A 36 -17.04 -11.93 -7.57
N ALA A 37 -15.73 -11.96 -7.31
CA ALA A 37 -14.79 -12.73 -8.12
C ALA A 37 -14.91 -14.25 -7.93
N GLY A 38 -15.34 -14.72 -6.76
CA GLY A 38 -15.53 -16.15 -6.46
C GLY A 38 -16.70 -16.74 -7.25
N ASN A 39 -17.81 -16.01 -7.28
CA ASN A 39 -19.02 -16.45 -8.00
C ASN A 39 -19.07 -15.95 -9.46
N ARG A 40 -18.20 -15.01 -9.83
CA ARG A 40 -18.18 -14.32 -11.13
C ARG A 40 -19.52 -13.64 -11.45
N THR A 41 -20.13 -13.01 -10.46
CA THR A 41 -21.45 -12.38 -10.55
C THR A 41 -21.44 -10.97 -9.97
N TRP A 42 -22.38 -10.14 -10.42
CA TRP A 42 -22.70 -8.88 -9.79
C TRP A 42 -23.63 -9.11 -8.60
N GLU A 43 -23.25 -8.62 -7.43
CA GLU A 43 -24.00 -8.76 -6.19
C GLU A 43 -24.35 -7.39 -5.60
N SER A 44 -25.38 -7.35 -4.78
CA SER A 44 -25.78 -6.17 -4.00
C SER A 44 -26.44 -6.62 -2.70
N GLY A 45 -26.25 -5.84 -1.64
CA GLY A 45 -26.86 -6.12 -0.34
C GLY A 45 -26.88 -4.89 0.56
N PHE A 46 -26.99 -5.11 1.85
CA PHE A 46 -26.94 -4.08 2.87
C PHE A 46 -25.69 -4.26 3.73
N VAL A 47 -24.97 -3.16 3.95
CA VAL A 47 -23.70 -3.12 4.67
C VAL A 47 -23.59 -1.83 5.47
N ASN A 48 -22.67 -1.82 6.43
CA ASN A 48 -22.34 -0.63 7.18
C ASN A 48 -21.56 0.34 6.28
N ASN A 49 -21.98 1.60 6.22
CA ASN A 49 -21.38 2.59 5.33
C ASN A 49 -21.07 3.89 6.06
N LEU A 50 -20.02 4.57 5.60
CA LEU A 50 -19.70 5.93 6.02
C LEU A 50 -20.62 6.93 5.28
N TYR A 51 -21.27 7.81 6.05
CA TYR A 51 -22.02 8.94 5.54
C TYR A 51 -21.45 10.25 6.06
N VAL A 52 -21.16 11.19 5.17
CA VAL A 52 -20.72 12.54 5.51
C VAL A 52 -21.66 13.53 4.83
N ALA A 53 -22.27 14.43 5.60
CA ALA A 53 -23.26 15.39 5.09
C ALA A 53 -24.36 14.74 4.23
N GLY A 54 -24.88 13.59 4.66
CA GLY A 54 -25.93 12.84 3.96
C GLY A 54 -25.48 12.08 2.71
N ARG A 55 -24.20 12.14 2.33
CA ARG A 55 -23.65 11.42 1.18
C ARG A 55 -22.86 10.19 1.62
N ARG A 56 -23.07 9.08 0.92
CA ARG A 56 -22.27 7.87 1.11
C ARG A 56 -20.85 8.11 0.60
N ILE A 57 -19.86 7.82 1.43
CA ILE A 57 -18.44 7.94 1.11
C ILE A 57 -17.79 6.56 1.10
N LEU A 58 -16.96 6.31 0.09
CA LEU A 58 -16.03 5.18 0.06
C LEU A 58 -14.61 5.74 0.19
N LEU A 59 -13.86 5.20 1.13
CA LEU A 59 -12.44 5.48 1.29
C LEU A 59 -11.65 4.61 0.31
N VAL A 60 -10.54 5.16 -0.18
CA VAL A 60 -9.60 4.46 -1.08
C VAL A 60 -8.23 4.42 -0.39
N PRO A 61 -7.56 3.26 -0.32
CA PRO A 61 -6.22 3.18 0.24
C PRO A 61 -5.26 4.11 -0.49
N LYS A 62 -4.47 4.91 0.25
CA LYS A 62 -3.47 5.83 -0.32
C LYS A 62 -2.54 5.14 -1.33
N SER A 63 -2.10 3.92 -1.00
CA SER A 63 -1.23 3.09 -1.84
C SER A 63 -1.85 2.60 -3.15
N ALA A 64 -3.18 2.58 -3.26
CA ALA A 64 -3.87 2.24 -4.49
C ALA A 64 -4.11 3.46 -5.40
N VAL A 65 -3.85 4.68 -4.90
CA VAL A 65 -4.02 5.91 -5.67
C VAL A 65 -2.71 6.24 -6.38
N SER A 66 -2.80 6.40 -7.69
CA SER A 66 -1.72 6.85 -8.54
C SER A 66 -2.25 7.89 -9.53
N TYR A 67 -1.39 8.80 -9.98
CA TYR A 67 -1.64 9.66 -11.12
C TYR A 67 -1.74 8.88 -12.46
N CYS A 68 -1.70 7.54 -12.41
CA CYS A 68 -1.58 6.57 -13.49
C CYS A 68 -1.95 7.12 -14.87
N LYS A 69 -0.89 7.49 -15.61
CA LYS A 69 -1.01 7.82 -17.03
C LYS A 69 -0.60 6.64 -17.90
N ARG A 70 -0.10 5.52 -17.34
CA ARG A 70 0.51 4.43 -18.13
C ARG A 70 -0.53 3.43 -18.63
N TYR A 71 -1.44 3.01 -17.75
CA TYR A 71 -2.53 2.11 -18.09
C TYR A 71 -3.74 2.89 -18.65
N ALA A 72 -3.51 3.61 -19.75
CA ALA A 72 -4.48 4.51 -20.33
C ALA A 72 -4.92 4.02 -21.73
N PRO A 73 -6.23 4.00 -22.05
CA PRO A 73 -6.71 3.50 -23.35
C PRO A 73 -6.10 4.23 -24.55
N ASP A 74 -5.80 5.53 -24.42
CA ASP A 74 -5.15 6.33 -25.46
C ASP A 74 -3.71 5.85 -25.74
N LYS A 75 -2.98 5.42 -24.71
CA LYS A 75 -1.65 4.84 -24.88
C LYS A 75 -1.71 3.47 -25.52
N PHE A 76 -2.66 2.62 -25.11
CA PHE A 76 -2.87 1.33 -25.75
C PHE A 76 -3.18 1.51 -27.24
N HIS A 77 -4.15 2.38 -27.55
CA HIS A 77 -4.51 2.72 -28.93
C HIS A 77 -3.32 3.21 -29.73
N ARG A 78 -2.65 4.27 -29.25
CA ARG A 78 -1.59 4.95 -29.99
C ARG A 78 -0.34 4.10 -30.14
N HIS A 79 0.11 3.41 -29.10
CA HIS A 79 1.44 2.78 -29.06
C HIS A 79 1.44 1.30 -29.40
N PHE A 80 0.33 0.59 -29.18
CA PHE A 80 0.24 -0.85 -29.42
C PHE A 80 -0.66 -1.14 -30.61
N LEU A 81 -1.95 -0.81 -30.52
CA LEU A 81 -2.92 -1.10 -31.58
C LEU A 81 -2.52 -0.46 -32.92
N LEU A 82 -2.28 0.85 -32.95
CA LEU A 82 -1.93 1.52 -34.22
C LEU A 82 -0.56 1.04 -34.74
N THR A 83 0.37 0.67 -33.88
CA THR A 83 1.67 0.13 -34.31
C THR A 83 1.51 -1.26 -34.93
N PHE A 84 0.68 -2.11 -34.33
CA PHE A 84 0.31 -3.42 -34.88
C PHE A 84 -0.34 -3.26 -36.27
N LEU A 85 -1.36 -2.41 -36.38
CA LEU A 85 -2.03 -2.14 -37.67
C LEU A 85 -1.06 -1.56 -38.71
N GLN A 86 -0.14 -0.66 -38.32
CA GLN A 86 0.88 -0.16 -39.24
C GLN A 86 1.69 -1.29 -39.87
N ASN A 87 2.12 -2.26 -39.05
CA ASN A 87 2.90 -3.41 -39.51
C ASN A 87 2.06 -4.34 -40.39
N GLU A 88 0.81 -4.61 -40.01
CA GLU A 88 -0.12 -5.41 -40.81
C GLU A 88 -0.37 -4.80 -42.20
N HIS A 89 -0.68 -3.49 -42.25
CA HIS A 89 -0.91 -2.79 -43.51
C HIS A 89 0.35 -2.74 -44.39
N LEU A 90 1.55 -2.63 -43.79
CA LEU A 90 2.82 -2.71 -44.50
C LEU A 90 3.08 -4.10 -45.07
N ARG A 91 2.82 -5.15 -44.28
CA ARG A 91 2.98 -6.57 -44.68
C ARG A 91 2.06 -6.92 -45.83
N LEU A 92 0.78 -6.54 -45.73
CA LEU A 92 -0.25 -6.81 -46.74
C LEU A 92 -0.17 -5.88 -47.95
N GLY A 93 0.62 -4.81 -47.90
CA GLY A 93 0.79 -3.89 -49.03
C GLY A 93 -0.48 -3.13 -49.40
N THR A 94 -1.34 -2.83 -48.42
CA THR A 94 -2.65 -2.21 -48.64
C THR A 94 -2.58 -0.80 -49.25
N ASN A 95 -3.74 -0.27 -49.66
CA ASN A 95 -3.90 1.10 -50.17
C ASN A 95 -3.48 2.22 -49.18
N LEU A 96 -3.26 1.89 -47.91
CA LEU A 96 -2.77 2.84 -46.91
C LEU A 96 -1.24 2.98 -46.90
N VAL A 97 -0.52 2.10 -47.60
CA VAL A 97 0.94 2.14 -47.70
C VAL A 97 1.37 3.29 -48.60
N GLN A 98 2.23 4.15 -48.06
CA GLN A 98 2.84 5.26 -48.76
C GLN A 98 4.32 4.98 -49.00
N THR A 99 4.84 5.58 -50.06
CA THR A 99 6.23 5.38 -50.47
C THR A 99 6.95 6.72 -50.54
N ARG A 100 8.05 6.85 -49.82
CA ARG A 100 8.95 7.99 -49.93
C ARG A 100 9.98 7.72 -51.02
N VAL A 101 9.99 8.59 -52.03
CA VAL A 101 10.90 8.51 -53.18
C VAL A 101 11.91 9.66 -53.10
N LYS A 102 13.18 9.38 -53.37
CA LYS A 102 14.25 10.39 -53.48
C LYS A 102 15.04 10.11 -54.75
N ARG A 103 15.19 11.11 -55.63
CA ARG A 103 15.88 10.96 -56.94
C ARG A 103 15.36 9.76 -57.75
N GLY A 104 14.04 9.60 -57.83
CA GLY A 104 13.38 8.52 -58.60
C GLY A 104 13.46 7.12 -57.99
N LYS A 105 14.20 6.92 -56.88
CA LYS A 105 14.27 5.63 -56.19
C LYS A 105 13.42 5.61 -54.93
N VAL A 106 12.70 4.51 -54.72
CA VAL A 106 11.97 4.25 -53.47
C VAL A 106 12.98 4.09 -52.34
N VAL A 107 12.86 4.96 -51.34
CA VAL A 107 13.74 4.97 -50.16
C VAL A 107 13.08 4.28 -48.97
N ARG A 108 11.75 4.43 -48.82
CA ARG A 108 11.04 3.87 -47.66
C ARG A 108 9.56 3.67 -47.94
N ARG A 109 9.02 2.50 -47.57
CA ARG A 109 7.57 2.26 -47.44
C ARG A 109 7.15 2.52 -46.00
N PHE A 110 6.04 3.22 -45.80
CA PHE A 110 5.52 3.54 -44.47
C PHE A 110 4.00 3.70 -44.49
N VAL A 111 3.37 3.41 -43.35
CA VAL A 111 1.97 3.73 -43.07
C VAL A 111 1.96 4.71 -41.91
N THR A 112 1.13 5.75 -41.96
CA THR A 112 1.04 6.72 -40.85
C THR A 112 -0.06 6.35 -39.89
N LYS A 113 0.12 6.60 -38.59
CA LYS A 113 -0.94 6.42 -37.59
C LYS A 113 -2.17 7.27 -37.92
N ARG A 114 -1.96 8.48 -38.42
CA ARG A 114 -3.02 9.37 -38.91
C ARG A 114 -3.87 8.72 -40.00
N SER A 115 -3.26 8.11 -41.03
CA SER A 115 -4.01 7.46 -42.11
C SER A 115 -4.79 6.23 -41.65
N LEU A 116 -4.33 5.52 -40.61
CA LEU A 116 -5.08 4.41 -40.02
C LEU A 116 -6.33 4.90 -39.29
N VAL A 117 -6.23 6.02 -38.56
CA VAL A 117 -7.35 6.64 -37.86
C VAL A 117 -8.37 7.20 -38.85
N GLU A 118 -7.92 8.01 -39.81
CA GLU A 118 -8.82 8.76 -40.71
C GLU A 118 -9.41 7.89 -41.83
N ARG A 119 -8.68 6.89 -42.33
CA ARG A 119 -9.08 6.08 -43.50
C ARG A 119 -9.11 4.58 -43.25
N GLY A 120 -8.42 4.09 -42.23
CA GLY A 120 -8.35 2.68 -41.87
C GLY A 120 -9.38 2.24 -40.82
N GLY A 121 -10.28 3.12 -40.40
CA GLY A 121 -11.32 2.81 -39.40
C GLY A 121 -10.79 2.62 -37.98
N ALA A 122 -9.50 2.86 -37.72
CA ALA A 122 -8.88 2.67 -36.41
C ALA A 122 -9.00 3.92 -35.52
N ALA A 123 -10.18 4.56 -35.52
CA ALA A 123 -10.44 5.71 -34.67
C ALA A 123 -10.37 5.34 -33.19
N PHE A 124 -10.13 6.34 -32.33
CA PHE A 124 -10.16 6.11 -30.90
C PHE A 124 -11.61 5.93 -30.45
N ASP A 125 -12.01 4.68 -30.27
CA ASP A 125 -13.34 4.30 -29.81
C ASP A 125 -13.24 3.11 -28.84
N LYS A 126 -14.04 3.13 -27.77
CA LYS A 126 -13.91 2.14 -26.69
C LYS A 126 -14.40 0.75 -27.11
N ASP A 127 -15.46 0.68 -27.92
CA ASP A 127 -16.02 -0.58 -28.37
C ASP A 127 -15.10 -1.23 -29.41
N TYR A 128 -14.50 -0.41 -30.28
CA TYR A 128 -13.44 -0.84 -31.18
C TYR A 128 -12.22 -1.38 -30.42
N LEU A 129 -11.75 -0.66 -29.40
CA LEU A 129 -10.64 -1.14 -28.56
C LEU A 129 -10.95 -2.49 -27.91
N ALA A 130 -12.15 -2.66 -27.35
CA ALA A 130 -12.57 -3.92 -26.75
C ALA A 130 -12.60 -5.06 -27.78
N THR A 131 -13.20 -4.81 -28.95
CA THR A 131 -13.28 -5.78 -30.05
C THR A 131 -11.89 -6.17 -30.55
N PHE A 132 -11.00 -5.19 -30.75
CA PHE A 132 -9.62 -5.44 -31.15
C PHE A 132 -8.86 -6.25 -30.09
N THR A 133 -9.00 -5.91 -28.81
CA THR A 133 -8.35 -6.65 -27.71
C THR A 133 -8.81 -8.11 -27.65
N LEU A 134 -10.08 -8.40 -27.96
CA LEU A 134 -10.58 -9.77 -28.04
C LEU A 134 -10.01 -10.53 -29.24
N ALA A 135 -9.83 -9.85 -30.38
CA ALA A 135 -9.25 -10.45 -31.59
C ALA A 135 -7.72 -10.63 -31.50
N HIS A 136 -7.03 -9.74 -30.78
CA HIS A 136 -5.56 -9.69 -30.65
C HIS A 136 -5.12 -9.63 -29.18
N PRO A 137 -5.37 -10.70 -28.40
CA PRO A 137 -5.02 -10.73 -26.98
C PRO A 137 -3.52 -10.57 -26.72
N GLU A 138 -2.66 -10.97 -27.67
CA GLU A 138 -1.21 -10.83 -27.62
C GLU A 138 -0.77 -9.35 -27.56
N VAL A 139 -1.37 -8.49 -28.37
CA VAL A 139 -1.05 -7.06 -28.41
C VAL A 139 -1.41 -6.38 -27.09
N PHE A 140 -2.51 -6.81 -26.48
CA PHE A 140 -2.89 -6.33 -25.16
C PHE A 140 -2.00 -6.90 -24.05
N ALA A 141 -1.53 -8.14 -24.16
CA ALA A 141 -0.57 -8.72 -23.24
C ALA A 141 0.75 -7.92 -23.23
N ASP A 142 1.27 -7.55 -24.39
CA ASP A 142 2.46 -6.69 -24.53
C ASP A 142 2.24 -5.31 -23.88
N PHE A 143 1.07 -4.72 -24.07
CA PHE A 143 0.70 -3.47 -23.42
C PHE A 143 0.70 -3.59 -21.89
N ARG A 144 0.10 -4.65 -21.36
CA ARG A 144 0.08 -4.92 -19.91
C ARG A 144 1.49 -5.06 -19.36
N GLU A 145 2.36 -5.80 -20.05
CA GLU A 145 3.74 -6.00 -19.60
C GLU A 145 4.55 -4.70 -19.65
N ALA A 146 4.42 -3.92 -20.72
CA ALA A 146 5.05 -2.60 -20.81
C ALA A 146 4.54 -1.62 -19.74
N ALA A 147 3.25 -1.72 -19.40
CA ALA A 147 2.63 -0.94 -18.34
C ALA A 147 2.93 -1.47 -16.92
N ARG A 148 3.51 -2.67 -16.78
CA ARG A 148 3.78 -3.35 -15.49
C ARG A 148 4.94 -2.75 -14.69
N THR A 149 5.57 -1.70 -15.21
CA THR A 149 6.59 -0.94 -14.48
C THR A 149 5.97 -0.39 -13.19
N LYS A 150 6.62 -0.62 -12.03
CA LYS A 150 6.14 -0.19 -10.72
C LYS A 150 5.80 1.30 -10.77
N GLU A 151 4.51 1.63 -10.68
CA GLU A 151 4.12 3.00 -10.40
C GLU A 151 4.40 3.26 -8.93
N THR A 152 4.96 4.43 -8.64
CA THR A 152 5.17 4.87 -7.27
C THR A 152 3.84 5.36 -6.72
N SER A 153 3.53 4.96 -5.49
CA SER A 153 2.42 5.54 -4.75
C SER A 153 2.60 7.05 -4.66
N ILE A 154 1.48 7.77 -4.63
CA ILE A 154 1.52 9.22 -4.41
C ILE A 154 2.16 9.49 -3.03
N PRO A 155 3.12 10.43 -2.93
CA PRO A 155 3.74 10.81 -1.65
C PRO A 155 2.67 11.29 -0.66
N ILE A 156 2.87 11.04 0.64
CA ILE A 156 1.86 11.35 1.66
C ILE A 156 1.50 12.84 1.66
N GLU A 157 2.48 13.69 1.38
CA GLU A 157 2.42 15.15 1.29
C GLU A 157 1.31 15.63 0.37
N ALA A 158 1.04 14.91 -0.73
CA ALA A 158 -0.01 15.28 -1.66
C ALA A 158 -1.44 15.03 -1.12
N PHE A 159 -1.57 14.34 0.01
CA PHE A 159 -2.84 14.11 0.70
C PHE A 159 -3.04 15.02 1.92
N LEU A 160 -2.05 15.83 2.29
CA LEU A 160 -2.10 16.67 3.49
C LEU A 160 -2.69 18.04 3.19
N ALA A 161 -3.55 18.53 4.08
CA ALA A 161 -4.06 19.89 4.05
C ALA A 161 -3.14 20.88 4.79
N GLU A 162 -2.46 20.38 5.82
CA GLU A 162 -1.47 21.09 6.65
C GLU A 162 -0.06 20.74 6.16
N ASP A 163 0.93 21.58 6.44
CA ASP A 163 2.32 21.27 6.12
C ASP A 163 2.88 20.13 7.02
N VAL A 164 3.87 19.42 6.49
CA VAL A 164 4.50 18.27 7.17
C VAL A 164 5.09 18.66 8.52
N GLN A 165 5.68 19.86 8.62
CA GLN A 165 6.37 20.30 9.83
C GLN A 165 5.38 20.53 10.97
N SER A 166 4.26 21.20 10.70
CA SER A 166 3.15 21.39 11.63
C SER A 166 2.58 20.06 12.15
N ILE A 167 2.36 19.10 11.23
CA ILE A 167 1.87 17.75 11.59
C ILE A 167 2.88 17.04 12.49
N CYS A 168 4.17 17.04 12.14
CA CYS A 168 5.21 16.40 12.96
C CYS A 168 5.27 17.00 14.36
N GLN A 169 5.26 18.33 14.49
CA GLN A 169 5.29 19.02 15.77
C GLN A 169 4.06 18.69 16.63
N HIS A 170 2.87 18.66 16.03
CA HIS A 170 1.65 18.30 16.73
C HIS A 170 1.65 16.85 17.23
N LEU A 171 2.11 15.91 16.39
CA LEU A 171 2.22 14.50 16.77
C LEU A 171 3.26 14.28 17.89
N GLU A 172 4.40 14.97 17.82
CA GLU A 172 5.44 14.95 18.88
C GLU A 172 4.86 15.47 20.21
N GLN A 173 4.24 16.64 20.20
CA GLN A 173 3.65 17.24 21.40
C GLN A 173 2.57 16.36 22.01
N LYS A 174 1.71 15.76 21.18
CA LYS A 174 0.69 14.82 21.65
C LYS A 174 1.29 13.55 22.25
N LEU A 175 2.37 13.02 21.67
CA LEU A 175 3.02 11.81 22.16
C LEU A 175 3.60 12.03 23.55
N ILE A 176 4.27 13.18 23.74
CA ILE A 176 4.84 13.61 25.03
C ILE A 176 3.73 13.83 26.06
N ALA A 177 2.64 14.51 25.69
CA ALA A 177 1.55 14.85 26.60
C ALA A 177 0.66 13.65 27.00
N THR A 178 0.75 12.52 26.29
CA THR A 178 -0.07 11.34 26.58
C THR A 178 0.33 10.69 27.90
N ALA A 179 -0.62 10.48 28.80
CA ALA A 179 -0.36 9.83 30.09
C ALA A 179 0.05 8.36 29.92
N THR A 180 1.05 7.93 30.69
CA THR A 180 1.46 6.52 30.77
C THR A 180 0.48 5.71 31.63
N GLY A 181 0.46 4.39 31.45
CA GLY A 181 -0.40 3.49 32.20
C GLY A 181 -1.74 3.18 31.52
N SER A 182 -2.63 2.51 32.27
CA SER A 182 -3.92 2.00 31.78
C SER A 182 -4.83 3.09 31.23
N ASP A 183 -4.87 4.25 31.90
CA ASP A 183 -5.87 5.28 31.65
C ASP A 183 -5.63 6.00 30.32
N GLY A 184 -4.37 6.10 29.90
CA GLY A 184 -3.95 6.65 28.61
C GLY A 184 -3.79 5.62 27.48
N ALA A 185 -3.94 4.31 27.76
CA ALA A 185 -3.49 3.26 26.83
C ALA A 185 -4.19 3.29 25.47
N THR A 186 -5.51 3.52 25.43
CA THR A 186 -6.25 3.61 24.17
C THR A 186 -5.84 4.84 23.35
N THR A 187 -5.62 5.98 24.01
CA THR A 187 -5.18 7.23 23.38
C THR A 187 -3.77 7.09 22.82
N TYR A 188 -2.85 6.57 23.63
CA TYR A 188 -1.47 6.26 23.20
C TYR A 188 -1.48 5.35 21.99
N HIS A 189 -2.26 4.26 22.05
CA HIS A 189 -2.27 3.29 20.98
C HIS A 189 -2.74 3.88 19.64
N ARG A 190 -3.87 4.61 19.64
CA ARG A 190 -4.35 5.28 18.42
C ARG A 190 -3.36 6.31 17.90
N LEU A 191 -2.73 7.07 18.79
CA LEU A 191 -1.74 8.07 18.42
C LEU A 191 -0.52 7.42 17.75
N VAL A 192 0.02 6.38 18.36
CA VAL A 192 1.18 5.65 17.83
C VAL A 192 0.86 5.01 16.49
N VAL A 193 -0.32 4.40 16.32
CA VAL A 193 -0.74 3.86 15.02
C VAL A 193 -0.79 4.96 13.96
N GLY A 194 -1.27 6.15 14.30
CA GLY A 194 -1.24 7.30 13.39
C GLY A 194 0.18 7.79 13.07
N ILE A 195 1.07 7.81 14.06
CA ILE A 195 2.49 8.14 13.87
C ILE A 195 3.16 7.11 12.94
N LEU A 196 2.93 5.81 13.16
CA LEU A 196 3.46 4.76 12.30
C LEU A 196 2.90 4.82 10.88
N ASP A 197 1.58 4.99 10.70
CA ASP A 197 0.99 5.16 9.36
C ASP A 197 1.56 6.40 8.64
N PHE A 198 1.89 7.45 9.38
CA PHE A 198 2.50 8.66 8.83
C PHE A 198 3.98 8.48 8.46
N LEU A 199 4.79 7.92 9.38
CA LEU A 199 6.24 7.78 9.19
C LEU A 199 6.62 6.63 8.26
N LEU A 200 5.82 5.55 8.24
CA LEU A 200 6.14 4.33 7.51
C LEU A 200 5.43 4.23 6.16
N TYR A 201 4.54 5.15 5.81
CA TYR A 201 4.00 5.21 4.45
C TYR A 201 5.08 5.72 3.47
N PRO A 202 5.26 5.09 2.29
CA PRO A 202 4.46 4.00 1.71
C PRO A 202 4.97 2.57 1.98
N GLN A 203 6.01 2.39 2.81
CA GLN A 203 6.56 1.07 3.11
C GLN A 203 5.54 0.15 3.77
N LEU A 204 4.85 0.64 4.79
CA LEU A 204 3.73 -0.04 5.44
C LEU A 204 2.43 0.69 5.14
N THR A 205 1.37 -0.07 4.86
CA THR A 205 0.08 0.48 4.44
C THR A 205 -1.07 -0.26 5.09
N LYS A 206 -2.28 0.31 4.99
CA LYS A 206 -3.53 -0.30 5.43
C LYS A 206 -3.43 -0.85 6.88
N PRO A 207 -3.25 0.02 7.89
CA PRO A 207 -3.36 -0.41 9.27
C PRO A 207 -4.76 -0.98 9.53
N VAL A 208 -4.80 -2.19 10.09
CA VAL A 208 -6.03 -2.85 10.52
C VAL A 208 -5.89 -3.24 11.98
N ILE A 209 -6.92 -2.95 12.77
CA ILE A 209 -7.05 -3.48 14.12
C ILE A 209 -7.44 -4.95 14.01
N GLU A 210 -6.71 -5.87 14.64
CA GLU A 210 -7.29 -7.16 14.98
C GLU A 210 -8.36 -6.97 16.07
N GLN A 211 -9.62 -7.20 15.72
CA GLN A 211 -10.69 -7.34 16.69
C GLN A 211 -10.65 -8.79 17.22
N GLU A 212 -10.53 -8.97 18.53
CA GLU A 212 -10.59 -10.31 19.14
C GLU A 212 -11.96 -10.95 18.82
N ILE A 213 -11.92 -12.12 18.18
CA ILE A 213 -12.97 -13.12 18.30
C ILE A 213 -12.82 -13.68 19.73
N HIS A 214 -13.75 -13.32 20.63
CA HIS A 214 -13.94 -13.80 22.02
C HIS A 214 -13.50 -12.90 23.20
N GLU A 215 -14.52 -12.53 24.00
CA GLU A 215 -14.55 -12.27 25.45
C GLU A 215 -13.47 -11.41 26.11
N GLY A 216 -13.48 -10.11 25.77
CA GLY A 216 -13.42 -9.09 26.83
C GLY A 216 -12.05 -8.62 27.31
N ARG A 217 -10.96 -8.88 26.58
CA ARG A 217 -9.67 -8.20 26.84
C ARG A 217 -9.38 -7.20 25.72
N LYS A 218 -9.36 -5.91 26.05
CA LYS A 218 -9.01 -4.84 25.11
C LYS A 218 -7.53 -4.97 24.70
N ARG A 219 -7.24 -5.73 23.65
CA ARG A 219 -5.92 -5.81 23.00
C ARG A 219 -6.12 -5.45 21.54
N ILE A 220 -5.61 -4.29 21.15
CA ILE A 220 -5.69 -3.83 19.77
C ILE A 220 -4.28 -4.05 19.22
N ASP A 221 -4.07 -5.19 18.58
CA ASP A 221 -2.80 -5.48 17.91
C ASP A 221 -3.00 -5.04 16.45
N VAL A 222 -2.18 -4.10 15.98
CA VAL A 222 -2.34 -3.53 14.63
C VAL A 222 -1.51 -4.34 13.66
N ILE A 223 -2.09 -4.61 12.51
CA ILE A 223 -1.42 -5.24 11.38
C ILE A 223 -1.29 -4.22 10.25
N PHE A 224 -0.10 -4.13 9.69
CA PHE A 224 0.15 -3.40 8.46
C PHE A 224 0.44 -4.36 7.32
N ASP A 225 -0.03 -4.02 6.11
CA ASP A 225 0.42 -4.67 4.88
C ASP A 225 1.82 -4.14 4.52
N ASN A 226 2.76 -5.06 4.28
CA ASN A 226 4.10 -4.71 3.80
C ASN A 226 4.06 -4.45 2.28
N GLY A 227 4.03 -3.17 1.92
CA GLY A 227 4.09 -2.70 0.53
C GLY A 227 5.48 -2.25 0.10
N ALA A 228 6.51 -2.47 0.93
CA ALA A 228 7.82 -1.85 0.74
C ALA A 228 8.53 -2.40 -0.51
N THR A 229 9.03 -1.48 -1.33
CA THR A 229 9.89 -1.79 -2.48
C THR A 229 11.36 -1.49 -2.23
N GLU A 230 11.66 -0.77 -1.15
CA GLU A 230 12.99 -0.37 -0.70
C GLU A 230 13.03 -0.16 0.83
N GLY A 231 14.22 0.11 1.36
CA GLY A 231 14.47 0.28 2.79
C GLY A 231 14.42 -1.03 3.59
N PHE A 232 14.27 -0.91 4.90
CA PHE A 232 14.35 -1.98 5.88
C PHE A 232 13.39 -3.14 5.59
N PHE A 233 12.10 -2.84 5.42
CA PHE A 233 11.07 -3.88 5.23
C PHE A 233 11.28 -4.68 3.93
N ALA A 234 11.72 -4.02 2.86
CA ALA A 234 12.08 -4.69 1.61
C ALA A 234 13.38 -5.50 1.74
N THR A 235 14.35 -4.99 2.50
CA THR A 235 15.64 -5.65 2.74
C THR A 235 15.44 -6.94 3.53
N VAL A 236 14.68 -6.89 4.62
CA VAL A 236 14.36 -8.05 5.46
C VAL A 236 13.57 -9.10 4.68
N ALA A 237 12.57 -8.68 3.88
CA ALA A 237 11.79 -9.59 3.05
C ALA A 237 12.64 -10.31 1.98
N ASN A 238 13.49 -9.57 1.26
CA ASN A 238 14.15 -10.08 0.05
C ASN A 238 15.55 -10.65 0.31
N GLN A 239 16.35 -9.99 1.16
CA GLN A 239 17.74 -10.39 1.43
C GLN A 239 17.81 -11.39 2.59
N ALA A 240 17.19 -11.07 3.72
CA ALA A 240 17.16 -11.94 4.89
C ALA A 240 16.13 -13.09 4.77
N ARG A 241 15.25 -13.03 3.76
CA ARG A 241 14.20 -14.02 3.48
C ARG A 241 13.27 -14.28 4.67
N ILE A 242 13.04 -13.25 5.50
CA ILE A 242 12.07 -13.31 6.58
C ILE A 242 10.70 -13.03 5.95
N PRO A 243 9.75 -13.98 5.94
CA PRO A 243 8.40 -13.75 5.44
C PRO A 243 7.77 -12.61 6.23
N CYS A 244 7.32 -11.55 5.57
CA CYS A 244 6.64 -10.44 6.23
C CYS A 244 5.63 -9.78 5.30
N PRO A 245 4.67 -10.52 4.71
CA PRO A 245 3.57 -9.89 3.97
C PRO A 245 2.73 -8.97 4.88
N TRP A 246 2.68 -9.30 6.16
CA TRP A 246 2.10 -8.50 7.23
C TRP A 246 3.15 -8.19 8.30
N VAL A 247 3.08 -7.00 8.86
CA VAL A 247 3.90 -6.56 10.00
C VAL A 247 2.98 -6.35 11.20
N PHE A 248 3.23 -7.11 12.27
CA PHE A 248 2.47 -7.04 13.50
C PHE A 248 3.02 -5.94 14.40
N VAL A 249 2.15 -5.13 15.00
CA VAL A 249 2.55 -4.04 15.88
C VAL A 249 1.86 -4.22 17.23
N GLU A 250 2.67 -4.43 18.26
CA GLU A 250 2.23 -4.49 19.65
C GLU A 250 2.68 -3.20 20.35
N CYS A 251 1.74 -2.47 20.94
CA CYS A 251 2.04 -1.23 21.66
C CYS A 251 1.75 -1.37 23.15
N LYS A 252 2.72 -1.07 24.00
CA LYS A 252 2.59 -1.10 25.46
C LYS A 252 2.76 0.29 26.03
N ASN A 253 1.67 0.84 26.58
CA ASN A 253 1.68 2.12 27.30
C ASN A 253 2.20 1.97 28.74
N TYR A 254 3.28 1.22 28.95
CA TYR A 254 3.86 1.01 30.27
C TYR A 254 4.98 2.02 30.56
N ALA A 255 5.08 2.46 31.81
CA ALA A 255 6.21 3.27 32.27
C ALA A 255 7.44 2.41 32.66
N ASP A 256 7.24 1.10 32.80
CA ASP A 256 8.24 0.11 33.21
C ASP A 256 8.62 -0.83 32.06
N ASP A 257 9.70 -1.59 32.28
CA ASP A 257 10.26 -2.51 31.29
C ASP A 257 9.29 -3.59 30.83
N VAL A 258 9.32 -3.83 29.52
CA VAL A 258 8.68 -4.98 28.89
C VAL A 258 9.34 -6.27 29.36
N ARG A 259 8.49 -7.26 29.67
CA ARG A 259 8.93 -8.57 30.16
C ARG A 259 8.85 -9.60 29.01
N ASN A 260 9.26 -10.82 29.29
CA ASN A 260 9.19 -11.91 28.31
C ASN A 260 7.76 -12.20 27.78
N PRO A 261 6.67 -12.07 28.57
CA PRO A 261 5.32 -12.37 28.09
C PRO A 261 4.89 -11.57 26.85
N GLU A 262 5.35 -10.33 26.70
CA GLU A 262 5.01 -9.49 25.55
C GLU A 262 5.73 -9.91 24.27
N ILE A 263 7.00 -10.31 24.39
CA ILE A 263 7.79 -10.87 23.29
C ILE A 263 7.17 -12.20 22.85
N ASP A 264 6.82 -13.04 23.82
CA ASP A 264 6.19 -14.34 23.54
C ASP A 264 4.80 -14.15 22.92
N GLN A 265 4.00 -13.17 23.37
CA GLN A 265 2.72 -12.81 22.77
C GLN A 265 2.88 -12.45 21.29
N LEU A 266 3.84 -11.59 20.95
CA LEU A 266 4.08 -11.17 19.58
C LEU A 266 4.61 -12.33 18.73
N SER A 267 5.59 -13.09 19.23
CA SER A 267 6.15 -14.24 18.52
C SER A 267 5.12 -15.34 18.25
N GLY A 268 4.16 -15.54 19.17
CA GLY A 268 3.06 -16.49 19.00
C GLY A 268 2.09 -16.12 17.87
N ARG A 269 2.09 -14.87 17.40
CA ARG A 269 1.29 -14.43 16.24
C ARG A 269 1.95 -14.80 14.91
N PHE A 270 3.26 -15.04 14.91
CA PHE A 270 4.00 -15.27 13.68
C PHE A 270 3.73 -16.65 13.07
N SER A 271 3.80 -16.71 11.75
CA SER A 271 3.82 -17.96 10.99
C SER A 271 4.39 -17.72 9.60
N MET A 272 4.81 -18.79 8.91
CA MET A 272 5.34 -18.67 7.55
C MET A 272 4.35 -17.99 6.58
N ASN A 273 3.05 -18.25 6.75
CA ASN A 273 2.00 -17.72 5.88
C ASN A 273 1.55 -16.32 6.29
N ARG A 274 1.65 -15.97 7.58
CA ARG A 274 1.22 -14.67 8.08
C ARG A 274 2.34 -13.65 8.21
N GLY A 275 3.59 -14.10 8.19
CA GLY A 275 4.75 -13.28 8.45
C GLY A 275 5.37 -13.53 9.82
N GLN A 276 6.64 -13.18 9.92
CA GLN A 276 7.54 -13.41 11.03
C GLN A 276 8.30 -12.12 11.40
N LEU A 277 7.68 -10.96 11.17
CA LEU A 277 8.20 -9.65 11.52
C LEU A 277 7.17 -8.90 12.37
N GLY A 278 7.63 -8.36 13.50
CA GLY A 278 6.80 -7.49 14.33
C GLY A 278 7.57 -6.33 14.95
N LEU A 279 6.84 -5.28 15.28
CA LEU A 279 7.31 -4.10 15.99
C LEU A 279 6.75 -4.14 17.42
N LEU A 280 7.63 -3.95 18.40
CA LEU A 280 7.27 -3.89 19.81
C LEU A 280 7.50 -2.47 20.32
N LEU A 281 6.43 -1.71 20.51
CA LEU A 281 6.49 -0.30 20.87
C LEU A 281 6.25 -0.11 22.37
N CYS A 282 7.14 0.65 22.98
CA CYS A 282 7.12 0.93 24.42
C CYS A 282 7.26 2.43 24.65
N ARG A 283 6.73 2.97 25.75
CA ARG A 283 7.00 4.38 26.11
C ARG A 283 8.48 4.60 26.38
N LYS A 284 9.07 3.70 27.17
CA LYS A 284 10.46 3.72 27.60
C LYS A 284 10.93 2.31 27.96
N VAL A 285 12.23 2.09 27.86
CA VAL A 285 12.90 0.85 28.31
C VAL A 285 14.11 1.28 29.16
N LYS A 286 14.26 0.72 30.36
CA LYS A 286 15.38 0.97 31.29
C LYS A 286 16.65 0.29 30.78
N ASP A 287 16.55 -0.96 30.33
CA ASP A 287 17.66 -1.72 29.77
C ASP A 287 17.34 -2.20 28.35
N MET A 288 17.65 -1.36 27.37
CA MET A 288 17.46 -1.67 25.95
C MET A 288 18.37 -2.82 25.50
N GLY A 289 19.56 -2.97 26.10
CA GLY A 289 20.48 -4.06 25.80
C GLY A 289 19.81 -5.39 26.10
N LEU A 290 19.33 -5.58 27.33
CA LEU A 290 18.62 -6.79 27.76
C LEU A 290 17.39 -7.09 26.90
N LEU A 291 16.62 -6.06 26.51
CA LEU A 291 15.47 -6.26 25.63
C LEU A 291 15.89 -6.76 24.23
N GLN A 292 16.96 -6.19 23.67
CA GLN A 292 17.53 -6.65 22.40
C GLN A 292 18.09 -8.08 22.52
N GLU A 293 18.67 -8.47 23.65
CA GLU A 293 19.12 -9.85 23.88
C GLU A 293 17.96 -10.84 23.81
N ARG A 294 16.83 -10.52 24.46
CA ARG A 294 15.62 -11.37 24.42
C ARG A 294 15.02 -11.45 23.01
N CYS A 295 15.05 -10.35 22.26
CA CYS A 295 14.61 -10.34 20.85
C CYS A 295 15.54 -11.19 19.98
N ARG A 296 16.84 -11.15 20.24
CA ARG A 296 17.86 -11.99 19.59
C ARG A 296 17.66 -13.46 19.87
N ASP A 297 17.40 -13.84 21.12
CA ASP A 297 17.12 -15.24 21.47
C ASP A 297 15.88 -15.74 20.72
N THR A 298 14.80 -14.94 20.70
CA THR A 298 13.58 -15.24 19.93
C THR A 298 13.86 -15.40 18.43
N PHE A 299 14.69 -14.54 17.86
CA PHE A 299 15.06 -14.61 16.45
C PHE A 299 15.91 -15.84 16.13
N ARG A 300 16.90 -16.17 16.97
CA ARG A 300 17.76 -17.36 16.85
C ARG A 300 16.99 -18.67 16.98
N ASP A 301 15.96 -18.69 17.81
CA ASP A 301 15.04 -19.82 17.95
C ASP A 301 14.14 -20.02 16.71
N GLY A 302 14.24 -19.15 15.69
CA GLY A 302 13.39 -19.18 14.51
C GLY A 302 11.96 -18.71 14.77
N ARG A 303 11.71 -18.04 15.91
CA ARG A 303 10.40 -17.52 16.31
C ARG A 303 10.15 -16.10 15.78
N GLY A 304 10.82 -15.71 14.70
CA GLY A 304 10.65 -14.46 13.98
C GLY A 304 11.41 -13.27 14.55
N LEU A 305 11.45 -12.18 13.79
CA LEU A 305 12.16 -10.94 14.10
C LEU A 305 11.22 -9.96 14.80
N ILE A 306 11.61 -9.54 16.01
CA ILE A 306 10.91 -8.51 16.77
C ILE A 306 11.83 -7.29 16.87
N VAL A 307 11.34 -6.14 16.42
CA VAL A 307 12.08 -4.88 16.46
C VAL A 307 11.49 -3.99 17.57
N PRO A 308 12.18 -3.85 18.71
CA PRO A 308 11.74 -2.96 19.78
C PRO A 308 11.97 -1.49 19.41
N LEU A 309 10.96 -0.65 19.65
CA LEU A 309 11.02 0.81 19.50
C LEU A 309 10.51 1.50 20.76
N VAL A 310 11.05 2.68 21.05
CA VAL A 310 10.57 3.59 22.11
C VAL A 310 10.04 4.90 21.55
N ASP A 311 9.36 5.68 22.39
CA ASP A 311 8.84 7.00 21.99
C ASP A 311 9.94 7.91 21.44
N ASP A 312 11.15 7.86 21.98
CA ASP A 312 12.29 8.64 21.48
C ASP A 312 12.64 8.29 20.02
N ASP A 313 12.48 7.02 19.61
CA ASP A 313 12.68 6.62 18.21
C ASP A 313 11.62 7.23 17.30
N LEU A 314 10.36 7.26 17.76
CA LEU A 314 9.25 7.87 17.02
C LEU A 314 9.43 9.39 16.91
N ILE A 315 9.87 10.05 17.99
CA ILE A 315 10.16 11.48 18.01
C ILE A 315 11.31 11.82 17.06
N ALA A 316 12.38 11.02 17.07
CA ALA A 316 13.48 11.18 16.12
C ALA A 316 12.98 11.01 14.67
N GLY A 317 12.10 10.04 14.42
CA GLY A 317 11.46 9.85 13.12
C GLY A 317 10.61 11.04 12.68
N LEU A 318 9.80 11.62 13.58
CA LEU A 318 9.00 12.82 13.29
C LEU A 318 9.89 14.03 12.96
N LYS A 319 11.00 14.21 13.67
CA LYS A 319 11.98 15.28 13.39
C LYS A 319 12.65 15.09 12.04
N ALA A 320 13.15 13.88 11.75
CA ALA A 320 13.73 13.55 10.46
C ALA A 320 12.72 13.76 9.32
N ARG A 321 11.44 13.39 9.52
CA ARG A 321 10.39 13.64 8.53
C ARG A 321 10.12 15.12 8.32
N ALA A 322 10.11 15.92 9.37
CA ALA A 322 9.98 17.38 9.28
C ALA A 322 11.15 18.02 8.50
N GLU A 323 12.33 17.41 8.53
CA GLU A 323 13.51 17.81 7.75
C GLU A 323 13.51 17.29 6.30
N GLY A 324 12.48 16.52 5.90
CA GLY A 324 12.32 16.01 4.54
C GLY A 324 12.95 14.65 4.29
N VAL A 325 13.31 13.89 5.33
CA VAL A 325 13.81 12.51 5.18
C VAL A 325 12.66 11.59 4.75
N GLU A 326 12.80 10.93 3.60
CA GLU A 326 11.75 10.07 3.02
C GLU A 326 11.47 8.81 3.86
N LEU A 327 12.52 8.15 4.38
CA LEU A 327 12.42 6.95 5.21
C LEU A 327 12.97 7.21 6.63
N PRO A 328 12.24 7.98 7.46
CA PRO A 328 12.78 8.58 8.67
C PRO A 328 13.20 7.58 9.76
N LEU A 329 12.71 6.33 9.71
CA LEU A 329 13.04 5.28 10.68
C LEU A 329 13.98 4.20 10.13
N ASP A 330 14.37 4.27 8.86
CA ASP A 330 15.08 3.18 8.18
C ASP A 330 16.45 2.88 8.81
N ALA A 331 17.22 3.93 9.10
CA ALA A 331 18.52 3.80 9.75
C ALA A 331 18.39 3.14 11.13
N ARG A 332 17.36 3.53 11.89
CA ARG A 332 17.10 2.99 13.23
C ARG A 332 16.69 1.52 13.19
N PHE A 333 15.81 1.14 12.25
CA PHE A 333 15.45 -0.26 12.06
C PHE A 333 16.66 -1.13 11.70
N ASN A 334 17.52 -0.64 10.79
CA ASN A 334 18.72 -1.37 10.40
C ASN A 334 19.74 -1.50 11.55
N GLU A 335 19.89 -0.46 12.39
CA GLU A 335 20.71 -0.52 13.59
C GLU A 335 20.23 -1.61 14.55
N ILE A 336 18.94 -1.62 14.88
CA ILE A 336 18.35 -2.62 15.78
C ILE A 336 18.45 -4.02 15.18
N TYR A 337 18.14 -4.18 13.90
CA TYR A 337 18.25 -5.46 13.21
C TYR A 337 19.69 -6.01 13.22
N ARG A 338 20.70 -5.15 13.04
CA ARG A 338 22.11 -5.56 13.16
C ARG A 338 22.44 -6.01 14.58
N SER A 339 21.95 -5.31 15.61
CA SER A 339 22.19 -5.71 17.00
C SER A 339 21.57 -7.07 17.35
N ILE A 340 20.45 -7.41 16.71
CA ILE A 340 19.72 -8.66 16.90
C ILE A 340 20.30 -9.79 16.02
N GLY A 341 20.70 -9.49 14.78
CA GLY A 341 21.05 -10.49 13.76
C GLY A 341 22.54 -10.81 13.62
N LEU A 342 23.46 -9.92 14.02
CA LEU A 342 24.91 -10.12 13.87
C LEU A 342 25.63 -10.52 15.16
N ASN A 343 25.12 -10.07 16.30
CA ASN A 343 25.63 -10.42 17.63
C ASN A 343 24.86 -11.60 18.21
#